data_AF-A0A967FMF1-F1
#
_entry.id   AF-A0A967FMF1-F1
#
_cell.length_a   1.000
_cell.length_b   1.000
_cell.length_c   1.000
_cell.angle_alpha   90.00
_cell.angle_beta   90.00
_cell.angle_gamma   90.00
#
_symmetry.space_group_name_H-M   'P 1'
#
loop_
_entity.id
_entity.type
_entity.pdbx_description
1 polymer ?
#
loop_
_entity_poly.entity_id
_entity_poly.type
_entity_poly.pdbx_seq_one_letter_code
_entity_poly.pdbx_strand_id
1 'polypeptide(L)'
;ASYLGGVRVDIQNGEVVTWRATETKSHEMSVPFHKQEHSLSCEVASLRSALLYKGLDVSESELIKYQPKSYPIKYENGVWGDPSKGYVGDIDASQVRMTGYGIYWKPIAELARLG
;
A
#
# COMPACT_ATOMS: atom_id res chain seq x y z
N ALA A 1 36.57 -7.71 -18.10
CA ALA A 1 35.90 -7.78 -16.78
C ALA A 1 35.91 -9.23 -16.32
N SER A 2 36.48 -9.51 -15.16
CA SER A 2 36.44 -10.82 -14.50
C SER A 2 35.43 -10.77 -13.37
N TYR A 3 34.71 -11.89 -13.16
CA TYR A 3 33.74 -12.04 -12.08
C TYR A 3 34.33 -12.98 -11.03
N LEU A 4 34.40 -12.51 -9.79
CA LEU A 4 34.80 -13.31 -8.63
C LEU A 4 33.76 -13.08 -7.53
N GLY A 5 32.98 -14.11 -7.17
CA GLY A 5 32.08 -14.08 -6.02
C GLY A 5 31.02 -12.97 -6.03
N GLY A 6 30.39 -12.68 -7.16
CA GLY A 6 29.33 -11.65 -7.25
C GLY A 6 29.85 -10.20 -7.33
N VAL A 7 31.17 -10.02 -7.39
CA VAL A 7 31.80 -8.72 -7.61
C VAL A 7 32.24 -8.62 -9.07
N ARG A 8 31.79 -7.57 -9.77
CA ARG A 8 32.31 -7.20 -11.10
C ARG A 8 33.51 -6.27 -10.90
N VAL A 9 34.65 -6.62 -11.48
CA VAL A 9 35.86 -5.77 -11.45
C VAL A 9 36.12 -5.20 -12.84
N ASP A 10 36.20 -3.88 -12.92
CA ASP A 10 36.51 -3.11 -14.13
C ASP A 10 37.74 -2.23 -13.90
N ILE A 11 38.37 -1.77 -14.99
CA ILE A 11 39.39 -0.72 -14.94
C ILE A 11 38.87 0.49 -15.70
N GLN A 12 38.81 1.66 -15.05
CA GLN A 12 38.41 2.93 -15.65
C GLN A 12 39.51 3.97 -15.39
N ASN A 13 40.03 4.60 -16.44
CA ASN A 13 41.13 5.58 -16.36
C ASN A 13 42.38 5.08 -15.60
N GLY A 14 42.66 3.78 -15.65
CA GLY A 14 43.79 3.16 -14.94
C GLY A 14 43.50 2.78 -13.48
N GLU A 15 42.31 3.05 -12.97
CA GLU A 15 41.88 2.66 -11.62
C GLU A 15 41.00 1.41 -11.62
N VAL A 16 41.18 0.55 -10.62
CA VAL A 16 40.35 -0.64 -10.42
C VAL A 16 39.04 -0.24 -9.74
N VAL A 17 37.91 -0.48 -10.43
CA VAL A 17 36.55 -0.24 -9.95
C VAL A 17 35.89 -1.57 -9.66
N THR A 18 35.21 -1.68 -8.51
CA THR A 18 34.46 -2.89 -8.14
C THR A 18 32.98 -2.59 -7.98
N TRP A 19 32.13 -3.42 -8.57
CA TRP A 19 30.68 -3.35 -8.45
C TRP A 19 30.18 -4.55 -7.67
N ARG A 20 29.37 -4.33 -6.63
CA ARG A 20 28.66 -5.39 -5.93
C ARG A 20 27.21 -5.38 -6.36
N ALA A 21 26.74 -6.50 -6.89
CA ALA A 21 25.31 -6.71 -7.03
C ALA A 21 24.70 -6.85 -5.63
N THR A 22 23.62 -6.13 -5.34
CA THR A 22 22.82 -6.38 -4.14
C THR A 22 22.00 -7.64 -4.41
N GLU A 23 22.09 -8.65 -3.55
CA GLU A 23 21.23 -9.82 -3.66
C GLU A 23 19.78 -9.43 -3.33
N THR A 24 18.86 -9.71 -4.26
CA THR A 24 17.43 -9.56 -4.02
C THR A 24 16.97 -10.70 -3.12
N LYS A 25 16.71 -10.40 -1.85
CA LYS A 25 16.05 -11.34 -0.93
C LYS A 25 14.54 -11.13 -1.00
N SER A 26 13.81 -12.10 -1.52
CA SER A 26 12.35 -12.14 -1.45
C SER A 26 11.90 -12.90 -0.20
N HIS A 27 10.75 -12.50 0.34
CA HIS A 27 10.06 -13.23 1.40
C HIS A 27 8.60 -13.40 0.97
N GLU A 28 8.16 -14.64 0.81
CA GLU A 28 6.78 -14.95 0.47
C GLU A 28 5.95 -15.01 1.75
N MET A 29 4.88 -14.23 1.80
CA MET A 29 3.94 -14.25 2.91
C MET A 29 2.82 -15.24 2.57
N SER A 30 2.73 -16.34 3.33
CA SER A 30 1.60 -17.26 3.24
C SER A 30 0.36 -16.61 3.85
N VAL A 31 -0.37 -15.84 3.05
CA VAL A 31 -1.62 -15.17 3.43
C VAL A 31 -2.74 -15.68 2.52
N PRO A 32 -3.90 -16.09 3.07
CA PRO A 32 -5.06 -16.40 2.25
C PRO A 32 -5.41 -15.23 1.33
N PHE A 33 -5.69 -15.54 0.07
CA PHE A 33 -6.14 -14.53 -0.88
C PHE A 33 -7.50 -13.95 -0.44
N HIS A 34 -7.57 -12.62 -0.33
CA HIS A 34 -8.79 -11.88 -0.06
C HIS A 34 -9.02 -10.87 -1.18
N LYS A 35 -10.14 -11.00 -1.89
CA LYS A 35 -10.56 -10.01 -2.89
C LYS A 35 -11.27 -8.88 -2.15
N GLN A 36 -10.88 -7.64 -2.46
CA GLN A 36 -11.53 -6.44 -1.93
C GLN A 36 -13.06 -6.49 -2.09
N GLU A 37 -13.79 -6.08 -1.06
CA GLU A 37 -15.25 -6.18 -0.99
C GLU A 37 -15.94 -5.07 -1.82
N HIS A 38 -15.29 -3.90 -1.93
CA HIS A 38 -15.80 -2.73 -2.65
C HIS A 38 -14.86 -2.30 -3.79
N SER A 39 -15.33 -1.51 -4.76
CA SER A 39 -14.52 -1.11 -5.93
C SER A 39 -13.27 -0.30 -5.59
N LEU A 40 -13.28 0.45 -4.48
CA LEU A 40 -12.22 1.35 -4.04
C LEU A 40 -11.77 1.09 -2.59
N SER A 41 -11.73 -0.19 -2.19
CA SER A 41 -11.35 -0.62 -0.82
C SER A 41 -9.95 -1.26 -0.73
N CYS A 42 -9.11 -1.10 -1.76
CA CYS A 42 -7.86 -1.83 -1.90
C CYS A 42 -6.89 -1.63 -0.71
N GLU A 43 -6.87 -0.45 -0.08
CA GLU A 43 -6.03 -0.18 1.09
C GLU A 43 -6.49 -0.98 2.31
N VAL A 44 -7.80 -1.08 2.53
CA VAL A 44 -8.38 -1.81 3.66
C VAL A 44 -8.31 -3.32 3.44
N ALA A 45 -8.53 -3.79 2.21
CA ALA A 45 -8.33 -5.19 1.81
C ALA A 45 -6.87 -5.63 2.02
N SER A 46 -5.92 -4.75 1.70
CA SER A 46 -4.49 -4.99 1.94
C SER A 46 -4.16 -5.00 3.43
N LEU A 47 -4.78 -4.11 4.22
CA LEU A 47 -4.64 -4.11 5.68
C LEU A 47 -5.17 -5.41 6.28
N ARG A 48 -6.35 -5.90 5.87
CA ARG A 48 -6.87 -7.21 6.30
C ARG A 48 -5.87 -8.32 6.02
N SER A 49 -5.29 -8.37 4.82
CA SER A 49 -4.26 -9.36 4.48
C SER A 49 -3.05 -9.28 5.43
N ALA A 50 -2.58 -8.07 5.75
CA ALA A 50 -1.47 -7.87 6.66
C ALA A 50 -1.81 -8.28 8.11
N LEU A 51 -3.01 -7.97 8.60
CA LEU A 51 -3.49 -8.36 9.93
C LEU A 51 -3.65 -9.88 10.03
N LEU A 52 -4.20 -10.52 8.99
CA LEU A 52 -4.38 -11.96 8.94
C LEU A 52 -3.03 -12.69 8.99
N TYR A 53 -2.01 -12.18 8.28
CA TYR A 53 -0.64 -12.69 8.39
C TYR A 53 -0.08 -12.59 9.82
N LYS A 54 -0.53 -11.63 10.61
CA LYS A 54 -0.16 -11.45 12.03
C LYS A 54 -1.03 -12.26 13.00
N GLY A 55 -1.98 -13.05 12.49
CA GLY A 55 -2.88 -13.87 13.30
C GLY A 55 -4.14 -13.14 13.78
N LEU A 56 -4.43 -11.95 13.27
CA LEU A 56 -5.61 -11.16 13.58
C LEU A 56 -6.63 -11.28 12.43
N ASP A 57 -7.75 -11.96 12.67
CA ASP A 57 -8.81 -12.13 11.66
C ASP A 57 -9.90 -11.06 11.84
N VAL A 58 -9.63 -9.85 11.34
CA VAL A 58 -10.59 -8.73 11.31
C VAL A 58 -11.11 -8.57 9.89
N SER A 59 -12.44 -8.56 9.69
CA SER A 59 -13.04 -8.46 8.34
C SER A 59 -12.78 -7.09 7.70
N GLU A 60 -12.81 -7.04 6.37
CA GLU A 60 -12.65 -5.78 5.64
C GLU A 60 -13.81 -4.83 5.95
N SER A 61 -15.04 -5.35 5.97
CA SER A 61 -16.24 -4.64 6.43
C SER A 61 -16.12 -4.04 7.85
N GLU A 62 -15.47 -4.73 8.79
CA GLU A 62 -15.24 -4.20 10.13
C GLU A 62 -14.23 -3.06 10.11
N LEU A 63 -13.12 -3.22 9.37
CA LEU A 63 -12.14 -2.16 9.18
C LEU A 63 -12.76 -0.92 8.48
N ILE A 64 -13.61 -1.11 7.46
CA ILE A 64 -14.33 -0.02 6.77
C ILE A 64 -15.24 0.75 7.73
N LYS A 65 -15.89 0.06 8.69
CA LYS A 65 -16.74 0.70 9.69
C LYS A 65 -15.96 1.68 10.58
N TYR A 66 -14.70 1.35 10.91
CA TYR A 66 -13.84 2.18 11.75
C TYR A 66 -12.90 3.10 10.97
N GLN A 67 -12.84 2.95 9.65
CA GLN A 67 -12.05 3.80 8.78
C GLN A 67 -12.52 5.26 8.91
N PRO A 68 -11.60 6.20 9.21
CA PRO A 68 -11.98 7.61 9.26
C PRO A 68 -12.40 8.09 7.88
N LYS A 69 -13.38 8.99 7.81
CA LYS A 69 -13.84 9.61 6.57
C LYS A 69 -13.35 11.06 6.52
N SER A 70 -12.96 11.51 5.34
CA SER A 70 -12.61 12.90 5.10
C SER A 70 -13.69 13.59 4.26
N TYR A 71 -13.99 14.83 4.63
CA TYR A 71 -15.01 15.67 4.01
C TYR A 71 -14.37 16.87 3.28
N PRO A 72 -14.99 17.38 2.21
CA PRO A 72 -16.26 16.91 1.61
C PRO A 72 -16.14 15.53 0.95
N ILE A 73 -17.24 14.74 0.94
CA ILE A 73 -17.28 13.42 0.30
C ILE A 73 -17.35 13.56 -1.22
N LYS A 74 -18.02 14.57 -1.75
CA LYS A 74 -18.10 14.80 -3.19
C LYS A 74 -17.03 15.78 -3.63
N TYR A 75 -16.50 15.56 -4.82
CA TYR A 75 -15.62 16.50 -5.48
C TYR A 75 -16.46 17.64 -6.07
N GLU A 76 -16.32 18.85 -5.52
CA GLU A 76 -17.10 20.02 -5.95
C GLU A 76 -16.18 21.25 -6.02
N ASN A 77 -16.25 22.02 -7.10
CA ASN A 77 -15.50 23.26 -7.30
C ASN A 77 -13.99 23.14 -7.06
N GLY A 78 -13.38 22.00 -7.41
CA GLY A 78 -11.95 21.77 -7.19
C GLY A 78 -11.58 21.31 -5.78
N VAL A 79 -12.56 21.14 -4.89
CA VAL A 79 -12.35 20.77 -3.50
C VAL A 79 -12.85 19.35 -3.26
N TRP A 80 -12.01 18.56 -2.59
CA TRP A 80 -12.36 17.25 -2.04
C TRP A 80 -11.87 17.13 -0.60
N GLY A 81 -12.19 16.02 0.06
CA GLY A 81 -11.56 15.66 1.31
C GLY A 81 -10.04 15.42 1.16
N ASP A 82 -9.32 15.55 2.27
CA ASP A 82 -7.89 15.25 2.37
C ASP A 82 -7.69 13.76 2.71
N PRO A 83 -7.15 12.95 1.78
CA PRO A 83 -6.92 11.51 1.99
C PRO A 83 -5.92 11.21 3.11
N SER A 84 -5.13 12.21 3.54
CA SER A 84 -4.22 12.10 4.69
C SER A 84 -4.96 12.11 6.03
N LYS A 85 -6.25 12.48 6.05
CA LYS A 85 -7.10 12.55 7.25
C LYS A 85 -8.14 11.43 7.30
N GLY A 86 -8.49 10.83 6.17
CA GLY A 86 -9.47 9.76 6.08
C GLY A 86 -9.86 9.42 4.65
N TYR A 87 -10.76 8.47 4.47
CA TYR A 87 -11.26 8.03 3.18
C TYR A 87 -12.04 9.14 2.48
N VAL A 88 -11.75 9.34 1.20
CA VAL A 88 -12.31 10.39 0.36
C VAL A 88 -13.18 9.78 -0.73
N GLY A 89 -14.43 10.24 -0.82
CA GLY A 89 -15.37 9.77 -1.82
C GLY A 89 -16.21 8.58 -1.41
N ASP A 90 -16.92 8.01 -2.38
CA ASP A 90 -17.71 6.80 -2.22
C ASP A 90 -16.86 5.56 -2.52
N ILE A 91 -16.91 4.56 -1.63
CA ILE A 91 -16.10 3.33 -1.69
C ILE A 91 -16.55 2.36 -2.78
N ASP A 92 -17.81 2.50 -3.23
CA ASP A 92 -18.41 1.68 -4.29
C ASP A 92 -18.36 2.38 -5.67
N ALA A 93 -17.77 3.57 -5.73
CA ALA A 93 -17.80 4.41 -6.92
C ALA A 93 -16.56 4.23 -7.82
N SER A 94 -16.16 5.28 -8.53
CA SER A 94 -15.10 5.22 -9.53
C SER A 94 -14.09 6.36 -9.36
N GLN A 95 -12.82 5.98 -9.27
CA GLN A 95 -11.71 6.92 -9.24
C GLN A 95 -11.58 7.74 -10.53
N VAL A 96 -11.76 7.08 -11.69
CA VAL A 96 -11.69 7.74 -13.00
C VAL A 96 -12.82 8.75 -13.20
N ARG A 97 -14.00 8.51 -12.62
CA ARG A 97 -15.14 9.44 -12.69
C ARG A 97 -15.16 10.47 -11.56
N MET A 98 -14.12 10.50 -10.71
CA MET A 98 -14.02 11.41 -9.56
C MET A 98 -15.20 11.32 -8.59
N THR A 99 -15.80 10.14 -8.45
CA THR A 99 -16.91 9.87 -7.52
C THR A 99 -16.47 9.11 -6.27
N GLY A 100 -15.29 8.50 -6.32
CA GLY A 100 -14.58 7.89 -5.20
C GLY A 100 -13.08 8.09 -5.36
N TYR A 101 -12.30 8.07 -4.27
CA TYR A 101 -10.84 8.23 -4.39
C TYR A 101 -10.08 7.15 -3.66
N GLY A 102 -10.16 7.14 -2.33
CA GLY A 102 -9.28 6.32 -1.50
C GLY A 102 -8.83 7.03 -0.24
N ILE A 103 -7.77 6.49 0.36
CA ILE A 103 -7.24 6.92 1.64
C ILE A 103 -5.72 6.75 1.66
N TYR A 104 -4.99 7.61 2.37
CA TYR A 104 -3.54 7.48 2.47
C TYR A 104 -3.09 6.66 3.69
N TRP A 105 -1.79 6.36 3.71
CA TRP A 105 -1.17 5.43 4.65
C TRP A 105 -1.37 5.79 6.12
N LYS A 106 -1.44 7.09 6.47
CA LYS A 106 -1.48 7.53 7.88
C LYS A 106 -2.74 7.04 8.60
N PRO A 107 -3.96 7.37 8.14
CA PRO A 107 -5.18 6.84 8.77
C PRO A 107 -5.31 5.31 8.66
N ILE A 108 -4.73 4.67 7.64
CA ILE A 108 -4.65 3.19 7.57
C ILE A 108 -3.76 2.62 8.67
N ALA A 109 -2.61 3.24 8.95
CA ALA A 109 -1.72 2.84 10.03
C ALA A 109 -2.34 3.07 11.42
N GLU A 110 -3.18 4.10 11.57
CA GLU A 110 -3.97 4.32 12.78
C GLU A 110 -5.06 3.23 12.94
N LEU A 111 -5.75 2.88 11.85
CA LEU A 111 -6.74 1.79 11.82
C LEU A 111 -6.11 0.43 12.18
N ALA A 112 -4.88 0.17 11.76
CA ALA A 112 -4.13 -1.04 12.10
C ALA A 112 -3.85 -1.22 13.60
N ARG A 113 -4.02 -0.18 14.43
CA ARG A 113 -3.84 -0.24 15.89
C ARG A 113 -5.13 -0.55 16.65
N LEU A 114 -6.27 -0.61 15.96
CA LEU A 114 -7.56 -0.92 16.57
C LEU A 114 -7.81 -2.43 16.72
N GLY A 115 -7.10 -3.25 15.94
CA GLY A 115 -7.05 -4.72 16.08
C GLY A 115 -5.85 -5.17 16.88
#